data_AF-S8EKX9-F1
#
_entry.id   AF-S8EKX9-F1
#
_cell.length_a   1.000
_cell.length_b   1.000
_cell.length_c   1.000
_cell.angle_alpha   90.00
_cell.angle_beta   90.00
_cell.angle_gamma   90.00
#
_symmetry.space_group_name_H-M   'P 1'
#
loop_
_entity.id
_entity.type
_entity.pdbx_description
1 polymer ?
#
loop_
_entity_poly.entity_id
_entity_poly.type
_entity_poly.pdbx_seq_one_letter_code
_entity_poly.pdbx_strand_id
1 'polypeptide(L)'
;KLAPGQSVEKLLDPPPPCFRRRPPPTLPCAAFEPISTFCKGSTLNNGFAETAPATMAVLHPFVVYDVTEDDWKWFLYTVKISASLSPLNRVAAGAVPMILGLGLLGIVVAPVIEHTIKKHKTGAVADLINHWNAYFFNPRHLNVVLARGAESFSGSSSKPPDMAKYTAGGASEAAFDSSSVDEGANKAERKAQNEESQRAHKAEKAERKKRKKLDHTWRLVVAYKT
;
A
#
# COMPACT_ATOMS: atom_id res chain seq x y z
N LYS A 1 -10.23 -4.91 20.38
CA LYS A 1 -10.57 -6.34 20.63
C LYS A 1 -11.15 -6.93 19.35
N LEU A 2 -10.44 -7.90 18.76
CA LEU A 2 -10.84 -8.68 17.58
C LEU A 2 -11.33 -10.07 18.04
N ALA A 3 -12.33 -10.65 17.38
CA ALA A 3 -12.95 -11.90 17.84
C ALA A 3 -12.03 -13.15 17.68
N PRO A 4 -12.18 -14.17 18.55
CA PRO A 4 -11.24 -15.29 18.71
C PRO A 4 -11.14 -16.16 17.45
N GLY A 5 -9.96 -16.71 17.16
CA GLY A 5 -9.84 -17.79 16.17
C GLY A 5 -8.44 -18.00 15.61
N GLN A 6 -7.83 -16.97 15.02
CA GLN A 6 -6.41 -16.98 14.66
C GLN A 6 -5.84 -15.59 14.95
N SER A 7 -5.05 -15.49 16.02
CA SER A 7 -4.28 -14.29 16.37
C SER A 7 -3.06 -14.21 15.45
N VAL A 8 -2.59 -13.00 15.17
CA VAL A 8 -1.30 -12.74 14.50
C VAL A 8 -0.18 -13.58 15.15
N GLU A 9 -0.26 -13.78 16.46
CA GLU A 9 0.67 -14.58 17.25
C GLU A 9 0.73 -16.05 16.77
N LYS A 10 -0.40 -16.67 16.39
CA LYS A 10 -0.40 -18.04 15.84
C LYS A 10 0.31 -18.13 14.48
N LEU A 11 0.26 -17.07 13.68
CA LEU A 11 0.98 -17.02 12.41
C LEU A 11 2.49 -16.89 12.61
N LEU A 12 2.88 -16.33 13.76
CA LEU A 12 4.25 -16.10 14.17
C LEU A 12 4.65 -17.05 15.31
N ASP A 13 4.06 -18.24 15.38
CA ASP A 13 4.44 -19.28 16.36
C ASP A 13 5.00 -20.50 15.60
N PRO A 14 6.31 -20.80 15.69
CA PRO A 14 7.32 -20.06 16.48
C PRO A 14 7.64 -18.68 15.89
N PRO A 15 8.14 -17.74 16.71
CA PRO A 15 8.49 -16.40 16.24
C PRO A 15 9.53 -16.47 15.14
N PRO A 16 9.45 -15.60 14.11
CA PRO A 16 10.48 -15.50 13.08
C PRO A 16 11.88 -15.46 13.71
N PRO A 17 12.86 -16.23 13.19
CA PRO A 17 14.21 -16.26 13.75
C PRO A 17 14.84 -14.86 13.90
N CYS A 18 14.49 -13.94 12.99
CA CYS A 18 14.95 -12.57 12.97
C CYS A 18 14.48 -11.72 14.16
N PHE A 19 13.39 -12.09 14.86
CA PHE A 19 12.92 -11.38 16.05
C PHE A 19 13.90 -11.52 17.23
N ARG A 20 14.74 -12.56 17.21
CA ARG A 20 15.78 -12.77 18.24
C ARG A 20 17.08 -12.02 17.93
N ARG A 21 17.22 -11.51 16.70
CA ARG A 21 18.43 -10.85 16.23
C ARG A 21 18.45 -9.40 16.70
N ARG A 22 19.29 -9.12 17.69
CA ARG A 22 19.46 -7.76 18.23
C ARG A 22 19.96 -6.81 17.14
N PRO A 23 19.44 -5.58 17.08
CA PRO A 23 19.99 -4.56 16.19
C PRO A 23 21.45 -4.26 16.58
N PRO A 24 22.33 -3.91 15.62
CA PRO A 24 23.68 -3.48 15.91
C PRO A 24 23.69 -2.26 16.86
N PRO A 25 24.61 -2.17 17.82
CA PRO A 25 24.67 -1.03 18.74
C PRO A 25 25.09 0.27 18.04
N THR A 26 25.69 0.18 16.85
CA THR A 26 26.23 1.31 16.07
C THR A 26 25.36 1.64 14.86
N LEU A 27 24.04 1.46 14.96
CA LEU A 27 23.14 1.81 13.86
C LEU A 27 23.23 3.31 13.56
N PRO A 28 23.36 3.70 12.28
CA PRO A 28 23.37 5.11 11.91
C PRO A 28 22.07 5.81 12.29
N CYS A 29 22.16 7.06 12.73
CA CYS A 29 21.01 7.90 13.05
C CYS A 29 20.54 8.74 11.83
N ALA A 30 21.01 8.42 10.62
CA ALA A 30 20.73 9.21 9.44
C ALA A 30 19.39 8.82 8.81
N ALA A 31 18.40 9.71 8.91
CA ALA A 31 17.12 9.55 8.22
C ALA A 31 17.32 9.40 6.71
N PHE A 32 16.43 8.62 6.08
CA PHE A 32 16.43 8.40 4.63
C PHE A 32 15.03 8.65 4.05
N GLU A 33 14.99 8.92 2.75
CA GLU A 33 13.76 9.11 1.99
C GLU A 33 12.90 7.84 1.99
N PRO A 34 11.58 7.93 2.25
CA PRO A 34 10.71 6.76 2.23
C PRO A 34 10.81 5.98 0.92
N ILE A 35 10.93 4.66 1.01
CA ILE A 35 11.01 3.75 -0.14
C ILE A 35 9.78 2.85 -0.18
N SER A 36 9.28 2.53 -1.38
CA SER A 36 8.00 1.84 -1.56
C SER A 36 8.12 0.61 -2.44
N THR A 37 7.45 -0.49 -2.04
CA THR A 37 7.22 -1.66 -2.91
C THR A 37 5.73 -1.82 -3.20
N PHE A 38 5.40 -2.24 -4.41
CA PHE A 38 4.02 -2.36 -4.87
C PHE A 38 3.57 -3.82 -4.89
N CYS A 39 2.28 -4.02 -4.61
CA CYS A 39 1.63 -5.31 -4.73
C CYS A 39 1.65 -5.77 -6.19
N LYS A 40 1.86 -7.08 -6.43
CA LYS A 40 1.89 -7.70 -7.77
C LYS A 40 0.52 -7.66 -8.48
N GLY A 41 -0.54 -7.22 -7.80
CA GLY A 41 -1.89 -7.05 -8.34
C GLY A 41 -2.78 -6.16 -7.46
N SER A 42 -4.09 -6.20 -7.69
CA SER A 42 -5.06 -5.30 -7.01
C SER A 42 -5.45 -5.72 -5.59
N THR A 43 -5.12 -6.96 -5.18
CA THR A 43 -5.48 -7.54 -3.88
C THR A 43 -4.25 -7.99 -3.11
N LEU A 44 -4.27 -7.83 -1.78
CA LEU A 44 -3.12 -8.10 -0.91
C LEU A 44 -2.62 -9.56 -0.95
N ASN A 45 -3.49 -10.52 -1.26
CA ASN A 45 -3.14 -11.94 -1.39
C ASN A 45 -2.25 -12.25 -2.61
N ASN A 46 -2.16 -11.33 -3.59
CA ASN A 46 -1.20 -11.45 -4.68
C ASN A 46 0.24 -11.25 -4.19
N GLY A 47 0.42 -10.65 -3.01
CA GLY A 47 1.70 -10.37 -2.40
C GLY A 47 2.46 -9.22 -3.08
N PHE A 48 3.65 -8.95 -2.57
CA PHE A 48 4.52 -7.88 -3.03
C PHE A 48 5.74 -8.44 -3.78
N ALA A 49 6.48 -7.58 -4.46
CA ALA A 49 7.79 -7.95 -4.99
C ALA A 49 8.72 -8.39 -3.85
N GLU A 50 9.35 -9.56 -4.00
CA GLU A 50 10.22 -10.16 -2.97
C GLU A 50 11.58 -9.49 -2.89
N THR A 51 11.95 -8.72 -3.91
CA THR A 51 13.14 -7.86 -3.91
C THR A 51 12.96 -6.69 -2.95
N ALA A 52 14.07 -6.18 -2.43
CA ALA A 52 14.05 -4.94 -1.66
C ALA A 52 13.45 -3.78 -2.48
N PRO A 53 12.76 -2.81 -1.84
CA PRO A 53 12.24 -1.64 -2.53
C PRO A 53 13.37 -0.86 -3.22
N ALA A 54 13.12 -0.31 -4.41
CA ALA A 54 14.13 0.48 -5.10
C ALA A 54 14.48 1.76 -4.30
N THR A 55 15.77 2.13 -4.29
CA THR A 55 16.27 3.35 -3.65
C THR A 55 17.25 4.07 -4.57
N MET A 56 17.37 5.39 -4.40
CA MET A 56 18.38 6.21 -5.08
C MET A 56 19.62 6.45 -4.21
N ALA A 57 19.63 5.93 -2.98
CA ALA A 57 20.76 6.07 -2.07
C ALA A 57 21.95 5.19 -2.51
N VAL A 58 23.17 5.67 -2.24
CA VAL A 58 24.42 4.94 -2.53
C VAL A 58 24.47 3.60 -1.78
N LEU A 59 24.01 3.59 -0.52
CA LEU A 59 23.84 2.39 0.29
C LEU A 59 22.36 2.19 0.59
N HIS A 60 21.90 0.96 0.38
CA HIS A 60 20.50 0.63 0.58
C HIS A 60 20.13 0.69 2.08
N PRO A 61 19.01 1.35 2.47
CA PRO A 61 18.61 1.46 3.88
C PRO A 61 18.55 0.11 4.60
N PHE A 62 18.09 -0.94 3.95
CA PHE A 62 18.09 -2.29 4.54
C PHE A 62 19.47 -2.76 4.98
N VAL A 63 20.52 -2.49 4.19
CA VAL A 63 21.89 -2.87 4.55
C VAL A 63 22.36 -2.04 5.76
N VAL A 64 22.09 -0.74 5.72
CA VAL A 64 22.46 0.21 6.79
C VAL A 64 21.78 -0.14 8.12
N TYR A 65 20.52 -0.57 8.06
CA TYR A 65 19.67 -0.85 9.22
C TYR A 65 19.53 -2.35 9.51
N ASP A 66 20.45 -3.18 9.04
CA ASP A 66 20.55 -4.60 9.39
C ASP A 66 19.26 -5.41 9.07
N VAL A 67 18.68 -5.17 7.91
CA VAL A 67 17.58 -5.96 7.32
C VAL A 67 18.14 -6.79 6.17
N THR A 68 18.16 -8.10 6.34
CA THR A 68 18.62 -9.03 5.29
C THR A 68 17.50 -9.29 4.28
N GLU A 69 17.88 -9.84 3.12
CA GLU A 69 16.91 -10.28 2.12
C GLU A 69 15.96 -11.35 2.67
N ASP A 70 16.46 -12.27 3.49
CA ASP A 70 15.66 -13.34 4.10
C ASP A 70 14.64 -12.79 5.10
N ASP A 71 15.02 -11.79 5.92
CA ASP A 71 14.09 -11.12 6.84
C ASP A 71 12.94 -10.47 6.06
N TRP A 72 13.28 -9.79 4.96
CA TRP A 72 12.31 -9.13 4.09
C TRP A 72 11.39 -10.13 3.42
N LYS A 73 11.92 -11.22 2.86
CA LYS A 73 11.13 -12.30 2.26
C LYS A 73 10.19 -12.93 3.28
N TRP A 74 10.67 -13.19 4.51
CA TRP A 74 9.85 -13.77 5.57
C TRP A 74 8.71 -12.82 5.98
N PHE A 75 9.02 -11.54 6.12
CA PHE A 75 8.00 -10.50 6.34
C PHE A 75 6.93 -10.52 5.24
N LEU A 76 7.34 -10.45 3.97
CA LEU A 76 6.41 -10.46 2.85
C LEU A 76 5.59 -11.76 2.75
N TYR A 77 6.20 -12.89 3.08
CA TYR A 77 5.54 -14.19 3.14
C TYR A 77 4.43 -14.19 4.20
N THR A 78 4.72 -13.74 5.43
CA THR A 78 3.70 -13.65 6.49
C THR A 78 2.58 -12.66 6.14
N VAL A 79 2.90 -11.53 5.50
CA VAL A 79 1.91 -10.57 4.98
C VAL A 79 0.99 -11.22 3.96
N LYS A 80 1.55 -11.98 3.01
CA LYS A 80 0.77 -12.71 2.00
C LYS A 80 -0.13 -13.77 2.62
N ILE A 81 0.36 -14.55 3.59
CA ILE A 81 -0.47 -15.52 4.31
C ILE A 81 -1.61 -14.81 5.02
N SER A 82 -1.32 -13.78 5.82
CA SER A 82 -2.34 -13.02 6.56
C SER A 82 -3.39 -12.41 5.64
N ALA A 83 -3.00 -11.97 4.43
CA ALA A 83 -3.93 -11.47 3.43
C ALA A 83 -4.79 -12.57 2.78
N SER A 84 -4.29 -13.81 2.76
CA SER A 84 -4.94 -14.98 2.15
C SER A 84 -5.88 -15.69 3.12
N LEU A 85 -5.77 -15.45 4.43
CA LEU A 85 -6.71 -15.98 5.42
C LEU A 85 -8.11 -15.38 5.19
N SER A 86 -8.99 -16.17 4.59
CA SER A 86 -10.35 -15.77 4.26
C SER A 86 -11.25 -15.79 5.51
N PRO A 87 -12.14 -14.80 5.72
CA PRO A 87 -13.10 -14.83 6.83
C PRO A 87 -14.03 -16.06 6.81
N LEU A 88 -14.25 -16.67 5.65
CA LEU A 88 -15.10 -17.87 5.52
C LEU A 88 -14.54 -19.09 6.26
N ASN A 89 -13.21 -19.23 6.36
CA ASN A 89 -12.59 -20.31 7.14
C ASN A 89 -12.67 -20.06 8.65
N ARG A 90 -13.22 -18.91 9.07
CA ARG A 90 -13.35 -18.50 10.47
C ARG A 90 -14.78 -18.68 11.00
N VAL A 91 -15.79 -18.77 10.14
CA VAL A 91 -17.18 -19.06 10.53
C VAL A 91 -17.39 -20.55 10.81
N ALA A 92 -16.53 -21.43 10.30
CA ALA A 92 -16.57 -22.86 10.62
C ALA A 92 -16.09 -23.20 12.05
N ALA A 93 -15.51 -22.24 12.79
CA ALA A 93 -14.99 -22.44 14.15
C ALA A 93 -15.74 -21.63 15.22
N GLY A 94 -16.82 -20.92 14.89
CA GLY A 94 -17.56 -20.14 15.88
C GLY A 94 -18.84 -19.55 15.31
N ALA A 95 -19.96 -20.16 15.70
CA ALA A 95 -21.35 -19.78 15.41
C ALA A 95 -21.76 -19.93 13.93
N VAL A 96 -22.25 -21.13 13.61
CA VAL A 96 -23.32 -21.29 12.60
C VAL A 96 -24.54 -20.52 13.13
N PRO A 97 -25.07 -19.50 12.44
CA PRO A 97 -26.47 -19.15 12.64
C PRO A 97 -27.26 -20.32 12.07
N MET A 98 -27.78 -21.19 12.94
CA MET A 98 -28.84 -22.10 12.55
C MET A 98 -30.03 -21.25 12.10
N ILE A 99 -30.12 -20.97 10.80
CA ILE A 99 -31.40 -20.67 10.17
C ILE A 99 -31.76 -21.93 9.40
N LEU A 100 -32.39 -22.84 10.14
CA LEU A 100 -33.30 -23.83 9.59
C LEU A 100 -34.49 -23.07 8.97
N GLY A 101 -34.80 -23.38 7.71
CA GLY A 101 -36.16 -23.26 7.20
C GLY A 101 -36.35 -22.38 5.96
N LEU A 102 -36.92 -23.02 4.93
CA LEU A 102 -37.72 -22.47 3.83
C LEU A 102 -37.00 -21.77 2.67
N GLY A 103 -37.03 -22.47 1.53
CA GLY A 103 -37.70 -21.95 0.35
C GLY A 103 -36.82 -21.31 -0.72
N LEU A 104 -36.89 -21.93 -1.91
CA LEU A 104 -36.67 -21.35 -3.24
C LEU A 104 -36.72 -19.80 -3.30
N LEU A 105 -35.61 -19.17 -3.73
CA LEU A 105 -35.52 -18.12 -4.77
C LEU A 105 -34.18 -17.36 -4.68
N GLY A 106 -33.43 -17.39 -5.80
CA GLY A 106 -32.43 -16.42 -6.25
C GLY A 106 -31.54 -15.73 -5.21
N ILE A 107 -30.35 -16.29 -4.94
CA ILE A 107 -29.33 -15.57 -4.18
C ILE A 107 -28.58 -14.61 -5.10
N VAL A 108 -29.04 -13.35 -5.17
CA VAL A 108 -28.18 -12.22 -5.52
C VAL A 108 -27.46 -11.80 -4.24
N VAL A 109 -26.20 -12.21 -4.07
CA VAL A 109 -25.40 -11.85 -2.87
C VAL A 109 -24.94 -10.40 -2.98
N ALA A 110 -25.26 -9.62 -1.94
CA ALA A 110 -25.14 -8.18 -1.81
C ALA A 110 -23.68 -7.64 -1.84
N PRO A 111 -23.43 -6.49 -2.50
CA PRO A 111 -22.14 -5.78 -2.48
C PRO A 111 -21.68 -5.34 -1.07
N VAL A 112 -22.60 -5.27 -0.10
CA VAL A 112 -22.34 -4.77 1.26
C VAL A 112 -21.47 -5.73 2.08
N ILE A 113 -21.57 -7.05 1.85
CA ILE A 113 -20.79 -8.06 2.59
C ILE A 113 -19.31 -8.03 2.15
N GLU A 114 -19.05 -7.71 0.88
CA GLU A 114 -17.70 -7.67 0.32
C GLU A 114 -16.85 -6.54 0.94
N HIS A 115 -17.46 -5.38 1.23
CA HIS A 115 -16.77 -4.24 1.84
C HIS A 115 -16.29 -4.55 3.27
N THR A 116 -17.12 -5.21 4.08
CA THR A 116 -16.78 -5.62 5.44
C THR A 116 -15.66 -6.65 5.44
N ILE A 117 -15.71 -7.63 4.54
CA ILE A 117 -14.65 -8.63 4.36
C ILE A 117 -13.32 -7.98 3.97
N LYS A 118 -13.34 -7.02 3.03
CA LYS A 118 -12.14 -6.25 2.62
C LYS A 118 -11.55 -5.47 3.79
N LYS A 119 -12.38 -4.78 4.59
CA LYS A 119 -11.94 -4.03 5.77
C LYS A 119 -11.29 -4.92 6.84
N HIS A 120 -11.86 -6.10 7.11
CA HIS A 120 -11.29 -7.04 8.07
C HIS A 120 -9.97 -7.67 7.61
N LYS A 121 -9.85 -8.02 6.31
CA LYS A 121 -8.59 -8.52 5.74
C LYS A 121 -7.47 -7.49 5.86
N THR A 122 -7.77 -6.23 5.54
CA THR A 122 -6.82 -5.13 5.72
C THR A 122 -6.44 -4.93 7.19
N GLY A 123 -7.40 -5.09 8.12
CA GLY A 123 -7.14 -5.03 9.56
C GLY A 123 -6.15 -6.09 10.05
N ALA A 124 -6.34 -7.37 9.68
CA ALA A 124 -5.42 -8.44 10.08
C ALA A 124 -4.00 -8.23 9.54
N VAL A 125 -3.87 -7.78 8.29
CA VAL A 125 -2.58 -7.46 7.70
C VAL A 125 -1.94 -6.24 8.39
N ALA A 126 -2.72 -5.21 8.72
CA ALA A 126 -2.23 -4.05 9.46
C ALA A 126 -1.73 -4.43 10.86
N ASP A 127 -2.47 -5.30 11.57
CA ASP A 127 -2.07 -5.82 12.88
C ASP A 127 -0.76 -6.63 12.80
N LEU A 128 -0.63 -7.48 11.78
CA LEU A 128 0.61 -8.21 11.51
C LEU A 128 1.78 -7.25 11.27
N ILE A 129 1.60 -6.23 10.42
CA ILE A 129 2.64 -5.24 10.12
C ILE A 129 3.02 -4.47 11.38
N ASN A 130 2.04 -4.07 12.21
CA ASN A 130 2.31 -3.41 13.48
C ASN A 130 3.12 -4.31 14.43
N HIS A 131 2.85 -5.61 14.46
CA HIS A 131 3.62 -6.58 15.24
C HIS A 131 5.06 -6.67 14.74
N TRP A 132 5.27 -6.81 13.42
CA TRP A 132 6.61 -6.76 12.82
C TRP A 132 7.35 -5.45 13.10
N ASN A 133 6.65 -4.32 13.04
CA ASN A 133 7.22 -3.03 13.40
C ASN A 133 7.67 -3.02 14.85
N ALA A 134 6.85 -3.50 15.78
CA ALA A 134 7.18 -3.52 17.20
C ALA A 134 8.44 -4.37 17.51
N TYR A 135 8.55 -5.56 16.92
CA TYR A 135 9.58 -6.53 17.30
C TYR A 135 10.83 -6.54 16.41
N PHE A 136 10.74 -6.08 15.16
CA PHE A 136 11.85 -6.19 14.21
C PHE A 136 12.28 -4.84 13.61
N PHE A 137 11.36 -4.06 13.03
CA PHE A 137 11.71 -2.84 12.31
C PHE A 137 11.99 -1.64 13.23
N ASN A 138 11.16 -1.40 14.26
CA ASN A 138 11.34 -0.25 15.15
C ASN A 138 12.67 -0.30 15.93
N PRO A 139 13.14 -1.46 16.44
CA PRO A 139 14.47 -1.56 17.02
C PRO A 139 15.60 -1.21 16.05
N ARG A 140 15.32 -1.20 14.73
CA ARG A 140 16.24 -0.83 13.65
C ARG A 140 15.96 0.56 13.08
N HIS A 141 15.18 1.40 13.76
CA HIS A 141 14.76 2.73 13.28
C HIS A 141 14.00 2.72 11.94
N LEU A 142 13.35 1.59 11.62
CA LEU A 142 12.51 1.46 10.44
C LEU A 142 11.04 1.34 10.85
N ASN A 143 10.14 1.84 10.00
CA ASN A 143 8.72 1.64 10.15
C ASN A 143 8.09 1.32 8.79
N VAL A 144 7.35 0.21 8.73
CA VAL A 144 6.65 -0.24 7.52
C VAL A 144 5.18 0.11 7.60
N VAL A 145 4.67 0.78 6.56
CA VAL A 145 3.29 1.25 6.46
C VAL A 145 2.60 0.59 5.27
N LEU A 146 1.44 0.00 5.49
CA LEU A 146 0.54 -0.42 4.42
C LEU A 146 -0.26 0.77 3.92
N ALA A 147 -0.20 1.05 2.63
CA ALA A 147 -0.88 2.17 2.01
C ALA A 147 -1.62 1.78 0.72
N ARG A 148 -2.65 2.54 0.39
CA ARG A 148 -3.34 2.49 -0.91
C ARG A 148 -3.81 3.90 -1.27
N GLY A 149 -3.38 4.40 -2.43
CA GLY A 149 -3.59 5.81 -2.80
C GLY A 149 -3.03 6.76 -1.74
N ALA A 150 -3.83 7.71 -1.30
CA ALA A 150 -3.48 8.68 -0.26
C ALA A 150 -3.78 8.22 1.18
N GLU A 151 -4.24 6.98 1.37
CA GLU A 151 -4.63 6.44 2.66
C GLU A 151 -3.58 5.45 3.20
N SER A 152 -3.25 5.60 4.48
CA SER A 152 -2.51 4.62 5.28
C SER A 152 -3.46 3.72 6.04
N PHE A 153 -3.12 2.43 6.11
CA PHE A 153 -3.91 1.39 6.77
C PHE A 153 -3.17 0.75 7.97
N SER A 154 -1.88 1.02 8.14
CA SER A 154 -1.10 0.68 9.33
C SER A 154 -0.28 1.87 9.82
N GLY A 155 0.23 1.80 11.06
CA GLY A 155 0.91 2.93 11.70
C GLY A 155 -0.04 4.00 12.25
N SER A 156 0.52 5.12 12.75
CA SER A 156 -0.21 6.20 13.41
C SER A 156 -0.63 7.35 12.47
N SER A 157 -0.10 7.42 11.25
CA SER A 157 -0.39 8.50 10.30
C SER A 157 -1.56 8.15 9.40
N SER A 158 -2.45 9.11 9.12
CA SER A 158 -3.53 8.97 8.14
C SER A 158 -3.04 9.01 6.69
N LYS A 159 -1.92 9.71 6.45
CA LYS A 159 -1.27 9.83 5.15
C LYS A 159 -0.01 8.96 5.05
N PRO A 160 0.25 8.33 3.89
CA PRO A 160 1.48 7.57 3.65
C PRO A 160 2.74 8.46 3.69
N PRO A 161 3.85 8.00 4.28
CA PRO A 161 5.09 8.79 4.38
C PRO A 161 5.65 9.24 3.01
N ASP A 162 5.49 8.43 1.97
CA ASP A 162 5.94 8.74 0.61
C ASP A 162 5.13 9.85 -0.07
N MET A 163 3.96 10.21 0.47
CA MET A 163 3.07 11.23 -0.09
C MET A 163 3.12 12.58 0.64
N ALA A 164 3.78 12.65 1.80
CA ALA A 164 3.83 13.87 2.62
C ALA A 164 4.40 15.09 1.87
N LYS A 165 5.28 14.87 0.88
CA LYS A 165 5.93 15.92 0.09
C LYS A 165 5.04 16.53 -1.01
N TYR A 166 4.03 15.81 -1.49
CA TYR A 166 3.21 16.27 -2.61
C TYR A 166 2.14 17.30 -2.21
N THR A 167 1.78 17.37 -0.91
CA THR A 167 0.76 18.31 -0.43
C THR A 167 1.27 19.73 -0.16
N ALA A 168 2.59 19.96 -0.16
CA ALA A 168 3.15 21.29 0.12
C ALA A 168 3.22 22.22 -1.11
N GLY A 169 3.00 21.71 -2.34
CA GLY A 169 3.21 22.49 -3.57
C GLY A 169 2.07 22.46 -4.60
N GLY A 170 0.89 21.97 -4.25
CA GLY A 170 -0.13 21.57 -5.24
C GLY A 170 -1.49 22.26 -5.15
N ALA A 171 -1.66 23.30 -4.34
CA ALA A 171 -2.89 24.08 -4.26
C ALA A 171 -2.67 25.50 -4.79
N SER A 172 -2.25 25.62 -6.05
CA SER A 172 -2.49 26.83 -6.83
C SER A 172 -3.49 26.46 -7.92
N GLU A 173 -4.76 26.77 -7.68
CA GLU A 173 -5.76 26.83 -8.73
C GLU A 173 -5.29 27.87 -9.75
N ALA A 174 -4.69 27.40 -10.84
CA ALA A 174 -4.44 28.22 -12.01
C ALA A 174 -5.81 28.47 -12.65
N ALA A 175 -6.47 29.55 -12.23
CA ALA A 175 -7.55 30.17 -12.97
C ALA A 175 -6.98 30.61 -14.32
N PHE A 176 -7.24 29.83 -15.36
CA PHE A 176 -6.85 30.16 -16.73
C PHE A 176 -7.93 31.07 -17.31
N ASP A 177 -7.67 32.38 -17.24
CA ASP A 177 -8.45 33.41 -17.91
C ASP A 177 -8.19 33.32 -19.43
N SER A 178 -9.26 33.06 -20.18
CA SER A 178 -9.22 32.81 -21.61
C SER A 178 -9.71 34.05 -22.35
N SER A 179 -8.78 34.89 -22.79
CA SER A 179 -9.00 35.92 -23.80
C SER A 179 -7.86 35.80 -24.83
N SER A 180 -7.98 36.05 -26.12
CA SER A 180 -9.05 36.41 -27.05
C SER A 180 -8.36 36.47 -28.43
N VAL A 181 -9.10 36.15 -29.49
CA VAL A 181 -8.85 36.27 -30.95
C VAL A 181 -7.53 36.84 -31.49
N ASP A 182 -6.92 36.10 -32.43
CA ASP A 182 -6.13 36.66 -33.54
C ASP A 182 -6.45 35.92 -34.85
N GLU A 183 -6.97 36.66 -35.83
CA GLU A 183 -7.25 36.22 -37.20
C GLU A 183 -6.05 36.53 -38.09
N GLY A 184 -5.37 35.49 -38.58
CA GLY A 184 -4.40 35.64 -39.67
C GLY A 184 -3.24 34.65 -39.71
N ALA A 185 -3.45 33.37 -39.39
CA ALA A 185 -2.36 32.39 -39.40
C ALA A 185 -2.55 31.29 -40.46
N ASN A 186 -1.48 31.07 -41.22
CA ASN A 186 -1.36 30.09 -42.31
C ASN A 186 -1.91 28.70 -41.92
N LYS A 187 -2.57 28.01 -42.85
CA LYS A 187 -3.15 26.67 -42.66
C LYS A 187 -2.15 25.64 -42.08
N ALA A 188 -0.86 25.82 -42.32
CA ALA A 188 0.22 24.99 -41.77
C ALA A 188 0.41 25.17 -40.25
N GLU A 189 0.28 26.40 -39.75
CA GLU A 189 0.51 26.75 -38.35
C GLU A 189 -0.66 26.27 -37.47
N ARG A 190 -1.90 26.42 -37.94
CA ARG A 190 -3.08 25.82 -37.31
C ARG A 190 -2.98 24.30 -37.20
N LYS A 191 -2.38 23.64 -38.20
CA LYS A 191 -2.18 22.18 -38.17
C LYS A 191 -1.17 21.78 -37.10
N ALA A 192 -0.04 22.50 -37.01
CA ALA A 192 0.98 22.26 -36.00
C ALA A 192 0.44 22.44 -34.57
N GLN A 193 -0.28 23.54 -34.31
CA GLN A 193 -0.90 23.80 -33.01
C GLN A 193 -1.95 22.75 -32.62
N ASN A 194 -2.77 22.29 -33.57
CA ASN A 194 -3.75 21.23 -33.31
C ASN A 194 -3.05 19.88 -33.00
N GLU A 195 -1.97 19.54 -33.70
CA GLU A 195 -1.19 18.33 -33.41
C GLU A 195 -0.51 18.39 -32.03
N GLU A 196 0.03 19.54 -31.65
CA GLU A 196 0.63 19.76 -30.33
C GLU A 196 -0.42 19.65 -29.21
N SER A 197 -1.57 20.32 -29.36
CA SER A 197 -2.68 20.23 -28.41
C SER A 197 -3.22 18.79 -28.27
N GLN A 198 -3.33 18.04 -29.38
CA GLN A 198 -3.72 16.64 -29.32
C GLN A 198 -2.67 15.76 -28.62
N ARG A 199 -1.37 16.01 -28.82
CA ARG A 199 -0.30 15.30 -28.12
C ARG A 199 -0.33 15.61 -26.63
N ALA A 200 -0.49 16.87 -26.25
CA ALA A 200 -0.61 17.31 -24.86
C ALA A 200 -1.83 16.67 -24.18
N HIS A 201 -3.02 16.73 -24.79
CA HIS A 201 -4.25 16.11 -24.27
C HIS A 201 -4.12 14.59 -24.12
N LYS A 202 -3.46 13.93 -25.09
CA LYS A 202 -3.22 12.49 -25.03
C LYS A 202 -2.24 12.14 -23.90
N ALA A 203 -1.19 12.93 -23.72
CA ALA A 203 -0.23 12.77 -22.62
C ALA A 203 -0.90 12.97 -21.27
N GLU A 204 -1.71 14.03 -21.11
CA GLU A 204 -2.48 14.31 -19.90
C GLU A 204 -3.47 13.18 -19.57
N LYS A 205 -4.25 12.72 -20.56
CA LYS A 205 -5.15 11.57 -20.38
C LYS A 205 -4.40 10.31 -19.97
N ALA A 206 -3.23 10.05 -20.57
CA ALA A 206 -2.41 8.90 -20.23
C ALA A 206 -1.87 9.02 -18.80
N GLU A 207 -1.42 10.20 -18.38
CA GLU A 207 -0.96 10.47 -17.03
C GLU A 207 -2.10 10.34 -16.00
N ARG A 208 -3.28 10.89 -16.28
CA ARG A 208 -4.46 10.75 -15.44
C ARG A 208 -4.86 9.29 -15.26
N LYS A 209 -4.79 8.47 -16.32
CA LYS A 209 -5.02 7.02 -16.22
C LYS A 209 -3.94 6.33 -15.37
N LYS A 210 -2.67 6.72 -15.49
CA LYS A 210 -1.58 6.19 -14.65
C LYS A 210 -1.78 6.54 -13.17
N ARG A 211 -2.16 7.79 -12.86
CA ARG A 211 -2.48 8.25 -11.49
C ARG A 211 -3.62 7.43 -10.88
N LYS A 212 -4.73 7.26 -11.62
CA LYS A 212 -5.85 6.40 -11.19
C LYS A 212 -5.41 4.95 -10.91
N LYS A 213 -4.49 4.41 -11.71
CA LYS A 213 -3.97 3.05 -11.48
C LYS A 213 -3.15 2.96 -10.19
N LEU A 214 -2.37 3.99 -9.87
CA LEU A 214 -1.60 4.09 -8.62
C LEU A 214 -2.52 4.20 -7.40
N ASP A 215 -3.64 4.91 -7.50
CA ASP A 215 -4.60 5.08 -6.40
C ASP A 215 -5.22 3.76 -5.93
N HIS A 216 -5.29 2.77 -6.81
CA HIS A 216 -5.88 1.46 -6.51
C HIS A 216 -4.87 0.39 -6.13
N THR A 217 -3.57 0.67 -6.22
CA THR A 217 -2.53 -0.33 -5.99
C THR A 217 -2.04 -0.28 -4.55
N TRP A 218 -2.10 -1.43 -3.86
CA TRP A 218 -1.52 -1.57 -2.53
C TRP A 218 0.00 -1.42 -2.58
N ARG A 219 0.56 -0.74 -1.59
CA ARG A 219 2.01 -0.61 -1.42
C ARG A 219 2.42 -0.69 0.04
N LEU A 220 3.66 -1.13 0.26
CA LEU A 220 4.34 -1.06 1.54
C LEU A 220 5.35 0.08 1.45
N VAL A 221 5.26 1.03 2.36
CA VAL A 221 6.15 2.18 2.47
C VAL A 221 7.06 1.93 3.66
N VAL A 222 8.38 1.90 3.44
CA VAL A 222 9.38 1.84 4.50
C VAL A 222 9.91 3.23 4.71
N ALA A 223 9.78 3.73 5.94
CA ALA A 223 10.25 5.05 6.34
C ALA A 223 11.15 4.95 7.57
N TYR A 224 11.99 5.97 7.75
CA TYR A 224 12.75 6.14 8.97
C TYR A 224 11.81 6.45 10.14
N LYS A 225 12.05 5.82 11.29
CA LYS A 225 11.34 6.09 12.55
C LYS A 225 12.21 6.99 13.43
N THR A 226 11.74 8.22 13.61
CA THR A 226 12.26 9.19 14.58
C THR A 226 11.94 8.76 16.01
#